data_AF-A0A7J4RUC4-F1
#
_entry.id   AF-A0A7J4RUC4-F1
#
_cell.length_a   1.000
_cell.length_b   1.000
_cell.length_c   1.000
_cell.angle_alpha   90.00
_cell.angle_beta   90.00
_cell.angle_gamma   90.00
#
_symmetry.space_group_name_H-M   'P 1'
#
loop_
_entity.id
_entity.type
_entity.pdbx_description
1 polymer ?
#
loop_
_entity_poly.entity_id
_entity_poly.type
_entity_poly.pdbx_seq_one_letter_code
_entity_poly.pdbx_strand_id
1 'polypeptide(L)'
;MIECKYHNFPGIYTGLKESLYTHARFLDLSDVFNNEMLVCNTKVSDAAITYAKCIGQKLLCWRFPHDKGLENMIEEKGLYPITILGLRTPELQTLSQNKIMLARDLLIIDLNQLSRKTNMSYTRLQRLQNLVRQILR
;
A
#
# COMPACT_ATOMS: atom_id res chain seq x y z
N MET A 1 16.63 -2.31 1.18
CA MET A 1 15.59 -3.09 1.87
C MET A 1 14.37 -2.21 2.12
N ILE A 2 13.15 -2.70 1.89
CA ILE A 2 11.91 -1.97 2.19
C ILE A 2 11.04 -2.87 3.05
N GLU A 3 10.58 -2.36 4.19
CA GLU A 3 9.70 -3.07 5.13
C GLU A 3 8.36 -2.34 5.20
N CYS A 4 7.26 -3.09 5.10
CA CYS A 4 5.91 -2.53 5.15
C CYS A 4 5.23 -2.92 6.48
N LYS A 5 4.99 -1.94 7.36
CA LYS A 5 4.22 -2.13 8.58
C LYS A 5 2.79 -1.61 8.40
N TYR A 6 1.86 -2.55 8.27
CA TYR A 6 0.43 -2.26 8.19
C TYR A 6 -0.25 -2.34 9.56
N HIS A 7 -1.18 -1.43 9.81
CA HIS A 7 -2.11 -1.46 10.95
C HIS A 7 -3.55 -1.41 10.46
N ASN A 8 -4.42 -2.24 11.07
CA ASN A 8 -5.84 -2.34 10.68
C ASN A 8 -6.71 -1.19 11.21
N PHE A 9 -6.22 -0.42 12.20
CA PHE A 9 -7.00 0.63 12.85
C PHE A 9 -6.29 1.99 12.78
N PRO A 10 -7.05 3.08 12.56
CA PRO A 10 -6.51 4.43 12.64
C PRO A 10 -6.08 4.76 14.08
N GLY A 11 -5.20 5.73 14.23
CA GLY A 11 -4.70 6.18 15.54
C GLY A 11 -3.56 5.33 16.12
N ILE A 12 -3.29 4.14 15.56
CA ILE A 12 -2.11 3.36 15.90
C ILE A 12 -0.90 3.94 15.16
N TYR A 13 0.13 4.31 15.92
CA TYR A 13 1.39 4.79 15.37
C TYR A 13 2.36 3.63 15.12
N THR A 14 3.09 3.69 14.02
CA THR A 14 4.32 2.92 13.88
C THR A 14 5.39 3.56 14.76
N GLY A 15 5.94 2.80 15.69
CA GLY A 15 6.74 3.31 16.79
C GLY A 15 8.24 3.09 16.61
N LEU A 16 8.99 3.49 17.64
CA LEU A 16 10.45 3.33 17.69
C LEU A 16 10.87 1.87 17.57
N LYS A 17 10.10 0.94 18.16
CA LYS A 17 10.35 -0.49 18.10
C LYS A 17 10.42 -0.99 16.65
N GLU A 18 9.46 -0.62 15.82
CA GLU A 18 9.42 -1.02 14.42
C GLU A 18 10.60 -0.45 13.63
N SER A 19 10.95 0.82 13.90
CA SER A 19 12.09 1.50 13.27
C SER A 19 13.44 0.84 13.63
N LEU A 20 13.65 0.51 14.91
CA LEU A 20 14.82 -0.25 15.40
C LEU A 20 14.87 -1.66 14.78
N TYR A 21 13.73 -2.35 14.73
CA TYR A 21 13.64 -3.68 14.15
C TYR A 21 14.01 -3.69 12.66
N THR A 22 13.46 -2.74 11.89
CA THR A 22 13.82 -2.58 10.47
C THR A 22 15.30 -2.27 10.30
N HIS A 23 15.89 -1.44 11.16
CA HIS A 23 17.32 -1.13 11.06
C HIS A 23 18.19 -2.36 11.40
N ALA A 24 17.87 -3.13 12.44
CA ALA A 24 18.60 -4.33 12.78
C ALA A 24 18.63 -5.34 11.60
N ARG A 25 17.49 -5.56 10.94
CA ARG A 25 17.42 -6.43 9.75
C ARG A 25 18.21 -5.87 8.57
N PHE A 26 18.29 -4.56 8.44
CA PHE A 26 19.10 -3.92 7.42
C PHE A 26 20.58 -4.17 7.66
N LEU A 27 21.05 -4.06 8.91
CA LEU A 27 22.44 -4.35 9.27
C LEU A 27 22.81 -5.81 8.97
N ASP A 28 21.92 -6.75 9.29
CA ASP A 28 22.10 -8.17 8.98
C ASP A 28 22.21 -8.47 7.47
N LEU A 29 21.67 -7.60 6.62
CA LEU A 29 21.63 -7.74 5.15
C LEU A 29 22.36 -6.58 4.44
N SER A 30 23.29 -5.93 5.14
CA SER A 30 23.96 -4.71 4.66
C SER A 30 24.94 -4.97 3.52
N ASP A 31 25.36 -6.22 3.32
CA ASP A 31 26.10 -6.71 2.17
C ASP A 31 25.24 -6.79 0.90
N VAL A 32 23.93 -6.95 1.05
CA VAL A 32 22.96 -7.06 -0.06
C VAL A 32 22.27 -5.73 -0.37
N PHE A 33 22.04 -4.88 0.63
CA PHE A 33 21.29 -3.63 0.47
C PHE A 33 22.08 -2.41 0.91
N ASN A 34 22.00 -1.32 0.14
CA ASN A 34 22.69 -0.07 0.48
C ASN A 34 21.88 0.88 1.37
N ASN A 35 20.56 0.71 1.45
CA ASN A 35 19.66 1.58 2.19
C ASN A 35 18.43 0.80 2.68
N GLU A 36 17.80 1.28 3.74
CA GLU A 36 16.52 0.82 4.25
C GLU A 36 15.40 1.87 4.16
N MET A 37 14.16 1.38 4.12
CA MET A 37 12.97 2.21 4.24
C MET A 37 11.89 1.47 5.01
N LEU A 38 11.26 2.15 5.97
CA LEU A 38 10.06 1.70 6.65
C LEU A 38 8.83 2.41 6.08
N VAL A 39 7.91 1.63 5.52
CA VAL A 39 6.66 2.11 4.95
C VAL A 39 5.51 1.76 5.88
N CYS A 40 4.59 2.68 6.15
CA CYS A 40 3.41 2.38 6.96
C CYS A 40 2.12 3.07 6.47
N ASN A 41 0.97 2.46 6.72
CA ASN A 41 -0.32 3.00 6.29
C ASN A 41 -0.97 3.94 7.33
N THR A 42 -0.34 4.12 8.49
CA THR A 42 -0.75 5.06 9.53
C THR A 42 0.36 6.08 9.78
N LYS A 43 0.23 6.90 10.83
CA LYS A 43 1.28 7.85 11.21
C LYS A 43 2.45 7.15 11.89
N VAL A 44 3.61 7.80 11.86
CA VAL A 44 4.82 7.37 12.57
C VAL A 44 5.04 8.25 13.80
N SER A 45 5.55 7.68 14.90
CA SER A 45 5.78 8.43 16.14
C SER A 45 7.00 9.34 16.06
N ASP A 46 7.02 10.42 16.85
CA ASP A 46 8.15 11.36 16.89
C ASP A 46 9.47 10.70 17.29
N ALA A 47 9.41 9.70 18.18
CA ALA A 47 10.58 8.92 18.56
C ALA A 47 11.16 8.12 17.37
N ALA A 48 10.29 7.49 16.56
CA ALA A 48 10.71 6.80 15.34
C ALA A 48 11.25 7.78 14.29
N ILE A 49 10.62 8.94 14.11
CA ILE A 49 11.12 10.00 13.21
C ILE A 49 12.51 10.45 13.64
N THR A 50 12.69 10.71 14.94
CA THR A 50 13.97 11.19 15.50
C THR A 50 15.07 10.16 15.29
N TYR A 51 14.81 8.90 15.66
CA TYR A 51 15.76 7.81 15.45
C TYR A 51 16.09 7.63 13.97
N ALA A 52 15.09 7.55 13.09
CA ALA A 52 15.29 7.34 11.67
C ALA A 52 16.14 8.44 11.02
N LYS A 53 15.93 9.71 11.42
CA LYS A 53 16.79 10.83 11.00
C LYS A 53 18.24 10.66 11.46
N CYS A 54 18.47 10.20 12.70
CA CYS A 54 19.81 10.01 13.23
C CYS A 54 20.61 8.94 12.46
N ILE A 55 19.96 7.84 12.06
CA ILE A 55 20.64 6.73 11.37
C ILE A 55 20.53 6.78 9.84
N GLY A 56 19.80 7.75 9.28
CA GLY A 56 19.56 7.86 7.84
C GLY A 56 18.50 6.90 7.27
N GLN A 57 17.67 6.28 8.12
CA GLN A 57 16.56 5.42 7.70
C GLN A 57 15.46 6.24 7.02
N LYS A 58 15.00 5.80 5.84
CA LYS A 58 13.86 6.44 5.16
C LYS A 58 12.54 6.00 5.78
N LEU A 59 11.60 6.93 5.90
CA LEU A 59 10.24 6.66 6.35
C LEU A 59 9.26 7.13 5.27
N LEU A 60 8.27 6.31 4.95
CA LEU A 60 7.12 6.67 4.12
C LEU A 60 5.84 6.21 4.79
N CYS A 61 5.14 7.12 5.42
CA CYS A 61 3.96 6.82 6.23
C CYS A 61 2.80 7.74 5.87
N TRP A 62 1.64 7.48 6.47
CA TRP A 62 0.50 8.39 6.34
C TRP A 62 0.86 9.75 6.95
N ARG A 63 0.82 10.80 6.14
CA ARG A 63 1.19 12.18 6.45
C ARG A 63 2.65 12.38 6.82
N PHE A 64 3.53 11.48 6.39
CA PHE A 64 4.98 11.63 6.56
C PHE A 64 5.77 11.02 5.39
N PRO A 65 6.79 11.71 4.85
CA PRO A 65 7.23 13.05 5.20
C PRO A 65 6.18 14.11 4.85
N HIS A 66 6.26 15.29 5.48
CA HIS A 66 5.32 16.38 5.22
C HIS A 66 5.26 16.68 3.71
N ASP A 67 4.04 16.87 3.20
CA ASP A 67 3.71 17.05 1.78
C ASP A 67 4.12 15.93 0.82
N LYS A 68 4.73 14.84 1.30
CA LYS A 68 5.20 13.71 0.48
C LYS A 68 4.83 12.36 1.09
N GLY A 69 3.82 12.37 1.96
CA GLY A 69 3.30 11.18 2.62
C GLY A 69 2.61 10.24 1.64
N LEU A 70 2.32 9.03 2.13
CA LEU A 70 1.68 7.98 1.32
C LEU A 70 0.32 8.44 0.75
N GLU A 71 -0.45 9.21 1.52
CA GLU A 71 -1.71 9.81 1.12
C GLU A 71 -1.53 10.78 -0.05
N ASN A 72 -0.53 11.67 -0.01
CA ASN A 72 -0.30 12.61 -1.10
C ASN A 72 0.10 11.86 -2.38
N MET A 73 0.95 10.83 -2.24
CA MET A 73 1.30 9.98 -3.39
C MET A 73 0.10 9.27 -4.01
N ILE A 74 -0.88 8.86 -3.18
CA ILE A 74 -2.11 8.23 -3.65
C ILE A 74 -3.00 9.24 -4.37
N GLU A 75 -3.26 10.38 -3.75
CA GLU A 75 -4.16 11.41 -4.28
C GLU A 75 -3.60 12.05 -5.56
N GLU A 76 -2.34 12.52 -5.55
CA GLU A 76 -1.72 13.21 -6.70
C GLU A 76 -1.68 12.36 -7.97
N LYS A 77 -1.58 11.04 -7.83
CA LYS A 77 -1.41 10.11 -8.95
C LYS A 77 -2.64 9.24 -9.20
N GLY A 78 -3.73 9.45 -8.44
CA GLY A 78 -4.92 8.60 -8.47
C GLY A 78 -4.61 7.11 -8.25
N LEU A 79 -3.68 6.79 -7.34
CA LEU A 79 -3.22 5.41 -7.06
C LEU A 79 -4.08 4.73 -6.00
N TYR A 80 -5.39 4.82 -6.14
CA TYR A 80 -6.31 4.24 -5.18
C TYR A 80 -6.22 2.70 -5.18
N PRO A 81 -5.98 2.05 -4.03
CA PRO A 81 -5.91 0.60 -3.94
C PRO A 81 -7.22 -0.09 -4.30
N ILE A 82 -7.15 -1.28 -4.88
CA ILE A 82 -8.34 -2.09 -5.21
C ILE A 82 -9.20 -2.44 -3.98
N THR A 83 -8.61 -2.40 -2.78
CA THR A 83 -9.27 -2.73 -1.50
C THR A 83 -10.39 -1.75 -1.13
N ILE A 84 -10.44 -0.55 -1.72
CA ILE A 84 -11.54 0.41 -1.45
C ILE A 84 -12.89 -0.05 -2.01
N LEU A 85 -12.91 -1.08 -2.87
CA LEU A 85 -14.11 -1.51 -3.60
C LEU A 85 -14.99 -2.52 -2.84
N GLY A 86 -14.75 -2.74 -1.53
CA GLY A 86 -15.55 -3.66 -0.72
C GLY A 86 -15.50 -5.10 -1.23
N LEU A 87 -14.29 -5.59 -1.48
CA LEU A 87 -14.05 -6.94 -2.00
C LEU A 87 -14.18 -7.99 -0.90
N ARG A 88 -14.68 -9.18 -1.25
CA ARG A 88 -14.55 -10.37 -0.39
C ARG A 88 -13.10 -10.89 -0.45
N THR A 89 -12.65 -11.58 0.60
CA THR A 89 -11.29 -12.15 0.66
C THR A 89 -10.91 -12.97 -0.59
N PRO A 90 -11.78 -13.86 -1.13
CA PRO A 90 -11.45 -14.59 -2.34
C PRO A 90 -11.34 -13.71 -3.59
N GLU A 91 -12.16 -12.65 -3.69
CA GLU A 91 -12.10 -11.68 -4.80
C GLU A 91 -10.76 -10.93 -4.75
N LEU A 92 -10.36 -10.44 -3.57
CA LEU A 92 -9.09 -9.75 -3.38
C LEU A 92 -7.88 -10.63 -3.71
N GLN A 93 -7.87 -11.88 -3.23
CA GLN A 93 -6.81 -12.84 -3.54
C GLN A 93 -6.71 -13.09 -5.04
N THR A 94 -7.86 -13.29 -5.69
CA THR A 94 -7.92 -13.56 -7.14
C THR A 94 -7.41 -12.36 -7.96
N LEU A 95 -7.83 -11.14 -7.61
CA LEU A 95 -7.37 -9.92 -8.28
C LEU A 95 -5.86 -9.70 -8.06
N SER A 96 -5.37 -9.89 -6.83
CA SER A 96 -3.95 -9.77 -6.49
C SER A 96 -3.07 -10.78 -7.23
N GLN A 97 -3.50 -12.05 -7.34
CA GLN A 97 -2.81 -13.08 -8.14
C GLN A 97 -2.74 -12.73 -9.63
N ASN A 98 -3.73 -11.99 -10.13
CA ASN A 98 -3.74 -11.47 -11.50
C ASN A 98 -3.04 -10.10 -11.62
N LYS A 99 -2.28 -9.67 -10.60
CA LYS A 99 -1.55 -8.40 -10.54
C LYS A 99 -2.42 -7.16 -10.67
N ILE A 100 -3.69 -7.25 -10.25
CA ILE A 100 -4.65 -6.14 -10.22
C ILE A 100 -4.64 -5.60 -8.79
N MET A 101 -3.97 -4.46 -8.60
CA MET A 101 -3.73 -3.87 -7.27
C MET A 101 -4.36 -2.49 -7.11
N LEU A 102 -4.58 -1.76 -8.20
CA LEU A 102 -5.18 -0.43 -8.20
C LEU A 102 -6.60 -0.47 -8.75
N ALA A 103 -7.46 0.41 -8.24
CA ALA A 103 -8.81 0.61 -8.73
C ALA A 103 -8.83 0.87 -10.24
N ARG A 104 -7.94 1.74 -10.73
CA ARG A 104 -7.83 2.11 -12.15
C ARG A 104 -7.47 0.94 -13.08
N ASP A 105 -6.87 -0.13 -12.56
CA ASP A 105 -6.51 -1.31 -13.37
C ASP A 105 -7.78 -1.96 -13.97
N LEU A 106 -8.92 -1.89 -13.26
CA LEU A 106 -10.21 -2.37 -13.76
C LEU A 106 -10.77 -1.56 -14.93
N LEU A 107 -10.25 -0.35 -15.20
CA LEU A 107 -10.65 0.45 -16.35
C LEU A 107 -9.90 0.05 -17.62
N ILE A 108 -8.73 -0.56 -17.48
CA ILE A 108 -7.82 -0.89 -18.59
C ILE A 108 -8.03 -2.34 -19.05
N ILE A 109 -8.36 -3.23 -18.12
CA ILE A 109 -8.45 -4.68 -18.38
C ILE A 109 -9.79 -5.05 -19.05
N ASP A 110 -9.73 -6.02 -19.97
CA ASP A 110 -10.92 -6.66 -20.54
C ASP A 110 -11.63 -7.54 -19.49
N LEU A 111 -12.83 -7.10 -19.08
CA LEU A 111 -13.64 -7.79 -18.09
C LEU A 111 -14.09 -9.19 -18.51
N ASN A 112 -14.25 -9.45 -19.81
CA ASN A 112 -14.62 -10.79 -20.28
C ASN A 112 -13.45 -11.76 -20.08
N GLN A 113 -12.24 -11.33 -20.41
CA GLN A 113 -11.04 -12.14 -20.17
C GLN A 113 -10.81 -12.35 -18.69
N LEU A 114 -10.97 -11.30 -17.87
CA LEU A 114 -10.82 -11.40 -16.43
C LEU A 114 -11.86 -12.35 -15.84
N SER A 115 -13.12 -12.28 -16.26
CA SER A 115 -14.18 -13.18 -15.80
C SER A 115 -13.93 -14.64 -16.20
N ARG A 116 -13.26 -14.91 -17.33
CA ARG A 116 -12.89 -16.29 -17.72
C ARG A 116 -11.69 -16.83 -16.94
N LYS A 117 -10.75 -15.94 -16.56
CA LYS A 117 -9.54 -16.30 -15.80
C LYS A 117 -9.78 -16.39 -14.29
N THR A 118 -10.90 -15.85 -13.82
CA THR A 118 -11.21 -15.70 -12.39
C THR A 118 -12.56 -16.32 -12.09
N ASN A 119 -12.82 -16.71 -10.85
CA ASN A 119 -14.15 -17.14 -10.43
C ASN A 119 -15.12 -15.96 -10.18
N MET A 120 -14.85 -14.79 -10.78
CA MET A 120 -15.68 -13.61 -10.62
C MET A 120 -16.65 -13.47 -11.79
N SER A 121 -17.93 -13.27 -11.49
CA SER A 121 -18.93 -13.04 -12.54
C SER A 121 -18.68 -11.71 -13.25
N TYR A 122 -18.95 -11.69 -14.56
CA TYR A 122 -18.86 -10.47 -15.36
C TYR A 122 -19.70 -9.33 -14.77
N THR A 123 -20.91 -9.64 -14.29
CA THR A 123 -21.80 -8.66 -13.63
C THR A 123 -21.18 -8.05 -12.38
N ARG A 124 -20.46 -8.84 -11.56
CA ARG A 124 -19.73 -8.32 -10.38
C ARG A 124 -18.58 -7.42 -10.81
N LEU A 125 -17.78 -7.84 -11.78
CA LEU A 125 -16.66 -7.06 -12.32
C LEU A 125 -17.13 -5.74 -12.94
N GLN A 126 -18.25 -5.75 -13.65
CA GLN A 126 -18.84 -4.54 -14.24
C GLN A 126 -19.34 -3.56 -13.17
N ARG A 127 -19.95 -4.06 -12.08
CA ARG A 127 -20.32 -3.22 -10.92
C ARG A 127 -19.08 -2.57 -10.29
N LEU A 128 -18.01 -3.34 -10.08
CA LEU A 128 -16.75 -2.82 -9.56
C LEU A 128 -16.16 -1.74 -10.48
N GLN A 129 -16.11 -1.99 -11.80
CA GLN A 129 -15.63 -1.01 -12.77
C GLN A 129 -16.44 0.29 -12.73
N ASN A 130 -17.76 0.21 -12.60
CA ASN A 130 -18.61 1.39 -12.48
C ASN A 130 -18.38 2.17 -11.18
N LEU A 131 -18.11 1.49 -10.06
CA LEU A 131 -17.69 2.16 -8.82
C LEU A 131 -16.36 2.89 -9.01
N VAL A 132 -15.38 2.27 -9.67
CA VAL A 132 -14.10 2.92 -9.98
C VAL A 132 -14.31 4.19 -10.81
N ARG A 133 -15.18 4.16 -11.82
CA ARG A 133 -15.53 5.34 -12.63
C ARG A 133 -16.21 6.46 -11.83
N GLN A 134 -16.78 6.18 -10.66
CA GLN A 134 -17.36 7.19 -9.77
C GLN A 134 -16.31 7.79 -8.83
N ILE A 135 -15.33 6.99 -8.42
CA ILE A 135 -14.25 7.39 -7.51
C ILE A 135 -13.20 8.24 -8.23
N LEU A 136 -12.84 7.87 -9.46
CA LEU A 136 -11.79 8.54 -10.25
C LEU A 136 -12.32 9.71 -11.12
N ARG A 137 -13.49 10.28 -10.77
CA ARG A 137 -14.08 11.39 -11.53
C ARG A 137 -13.32 12.69 -11.35
#